data_AF-A0AAE4CU15-F1
#
_entry.id   AF-A0AAE4CU15-F1
#
_cell.length_a   1.000
_cell.length_b   1.000
_cell.length_c   1.000
_cell.angle_alpha   90.00
_cell.angle_beta   90.00
_cell.angle_gamma   90.00
#
_symmetry.space_group_name_H-M   'P 1'
#
loop_
_entity.id
_entity.type
_entity.pdbx_description
1 polymer ?
#
loop_
_entity_poly.entity_id
_entity_poly.type
_entity_poly.pdbx_seq_one_letter_code
_entity_poly.pdbx_strand_id
1 'polypeptide(L)'
;MSGITPYLQGGGNAADACREAAADIAARLGTLRNHLAGLDADRLRMPPSRLADLLAGYDIYARMLDDALHDIAGGLQRTAPAPRRSDVELAGGEYR
;
A
#
# COMPACT_ATOMS: atom_id res chain seq x y z
N MET A 1 11.16 16.25 -39.65
CA MET A 1 11.66 15.37 -38.58
C MET A 1 10.85 15.65 -37.33
N SER A 2 9.69 15.02 -37.19
CA SER A 2 8.77 15.24 -36.07
C SER A 2 9.12 14.27 -34.95
N GLY A 3 9.58 14.80 -33.82
CA GLY A 3 9.88 14.03 -32.62
C GLY A 3 8.62 13.39 -32.06
N ILE A 4 8.56 12.08 -32.11
CA ILE A 4 7.73 11.31 -31.19
C ILE A 4 8.62 11.06 -30.00
N THR A 5 8.51 11.92 -28.98
CA THR A 5 8.97 11.56 -27.64
C THR A 5 8.02 10.46 -27.18
N PRO A 6 8.45 9.19 -27.06
CA PRO A 6 7.57 8.18 -26.48
C PRO A 6 7.18 8.68 -25.10
N TYR A 7 5.89 8.62 -24.78
CA TYR A 7 5.46 8.74 -23.40
C TYR A 7 6.17 7.61 -22.64
N LEU A 8 7.27 7.96 -21.97
CA LEU A 8 7.80 7.13 -20.91
C LEU A 8 6.65 7.00 -19.93
N GLN A 9 6.05 5.82 -19.88
CA GLN A 9 5.13 5.44 -18.83
C GLN A 9 5.94 5.34 -17.53
N GLY A 10 6.39 6.50 -17.02
CA GLY A 10 7.01 6.67 -15.72
C GLY A 10 5.97 6.66 -14.61
N GLY A 11 4.92 5.85 -14.74
CA GLY A 11 3.89 5.68 -13.74
C GLY A 11 4.00 4.28 -13.20
N GLY A 12 4.43 4.13 -11.95
CA GLY A 12 4.21 2.89 -11.21
C GLY A 12 2.77 2.44 -11.44
N ASN A 13 2.58 1.16 -11.73
CA ASN A 13 1.25 0.68 -12.06
C ASN A 13 0.33 0.90 -10.83
N ALA A 14 -0.99 0.90 -11.02
CA ALA A 14 -1.93 1.16 -9.93
C ALA A 14 -1.73 0.22 -8.72
N ALA A 15 -1.17 -0.98 -8.93
CA ALA A 15 -0.82 -1.90 -7.85
C ALA A 15 0.39 -1.41 -7.04
N ASP A 16 1.43 -0.87 -7.68
CA ASP A 16 2.60 -0.32 -7.01
C ASP A 16 2.23 0.91 -6.16
N ALA A 17 1.43 1.82 -6.72
CA ALA A 17 0.91 2.97 -5.97
C ALA A 17 0.04 2.54 -4.79
N CYS A 18 -0.74 1.46 -4.94
CA CYS A 18 -1.54 0.89 -3.85
C CYS A 18 -0.66 0.29 -2.75
N ARG A 19 0.44 -0.39 -3.10
CA ARG A 19 1.39 -0.95 -2.13
C ARG A 19 2.12 0.14 -1.36
N GLU A 20 2.53 1.20 -2.05
CA GLU A 20 3.17 2.36 -1.42
C GLU A 20 2.22 3.04 -0.42
N ALA A 21 0.97 3.28 -0.82
CA ALA A 21 -0.04 3.81 0.08
C ALA A 21 -0.33 2.88 1.27
N ALA A 22 -0.33 1.55 1.07
CA ALA A 22 -0.49 0.59 2.15
C ALA A 22 0.65 0.67 3.17
N ALA A 23 1.89 0.74 2.69
CA ALA A 23 3.07 0.90 3.55
C ALA A 23 3.02 2.22 4.35
N ASP A 24 2.63 3.32 3.72
CA ASP A 24 2.45 4.61 4.39
C ASP A 24 1.37 4.56 5.47
N ILE A 25 0.24 3.90 5.20
CA ILE A 25 -0.83 3.71 6.17
C ILE A 25 -0.34 2.86 7.34
N ALA A 26 0.33 1.73 7.07
CA ALA A 26 0.88 0.85 8.09
C ALA A 26 1.88 1.60 9.00
N ALA A 27 2.76 2.43 8.43
CA ALA A 27 3.69 3.26 9.19
C ALA A 27 2.97 4.25 10.12
N ARG A 28 1.95 4.96 9.61
CA ARG A 28 1.13 5.90 10.40
C ARG A 28 0.37 5.20 11.52
N LEU A 29 -0.16 4.01 11.25
CA LEU A 29 -0.80 3.19 12.28
C LEU A 29 0.21 2.77 13.36
N GLY A 30 1.41 2.33 12.97
CA GLY A 30 2.49 2.05 13.91
C GLY A 30 2.85 3.23 14.81
N THR A 31 2.94 4.45 14.25
CA THR A 31 3.15 5.67 15.03
C THR A 31 2.02 5.92 16.03
N LEU A 32 0.76 5.81 15.59
CA LEU A 32 -0.39 6.01 16.46
C LEU A 32 -0.43 4.97 17.58
N ARG A 33 -0.17 3.71 17.27
CA ARG A 33 -0.07 2.62 18.24
C ARG A 33 0.96 2.90 19.31
N ASN A 34 2.15 3.35 18.93
CA ASN A 34 3.21 3.70 19.87
C ASN A 34 2.81 4.88 20.76
N HIS A 35 2.11 5.87 20.20
CA HIS A 35 1.57 6.97 21.00
C HIS A 35 0.55 6.46 22.04
N LEU A 36 -0.39 5.61 21.62
CA LEU A 36 -1.41 5.03 22.50
C LEU A 36 -0.81 4.14 23.59
N ALA A 37 0.22 3.35 23.27
CA ALA A 37 0.94 2.52 24.24
C ALA A 37 1.75 3.35 25.25
N GLY A 38 2.15 4.57 24.89
CA GLY A 38 2.80 5.53 25.78
C GLY A 38 1.83 6.33 26.64
N LEU A 39 0.51 6.19 26.46
CA LEU A 39 -0.47 6.85 27.31
C LEU A 39 -0.53 6.18 28.68
N ASP A 40 -0.54 7.03 29.70
CA ASP A 40 -0.76 6.60 31.08
C ASP A 40 -2.24 6.30 31.30
N ALA A 41 -2.55 5.03 31.60
CA ALA A 41 -3.91 4.56 31.85
C ALA A 41 -4.59 5.31 33.01
N ASP A 42 -3.80 5.75 34.00
CA ASP A 42 -4.31 6.51 35.15
C ASP A 42 -4.77 7.92 34.73
N ARG A 43 -4.06 8.55 33.79
CA ARG A 43 -4.47 9.85 33.20
C ARG A 43 -5.73 9.71 32.36
N LEU A 44 -5.94 8.54 31.76
CA LEU A 44 -7.14 8.21 30.99
C LEU A 44 -8.32 7.78 31.87
N ARG A 45 -8.14 7.68 33.20
CA ARG A 45 -9.13 7.12 34.15
C ARG A 45 -9.68 5.77 33.67
N MET A 46 -8.81 4.96 33.07
CA MET A 46 -9.15 3.69 32.46
C MET A 46 -8.35 2.57 33.12
N PRO A 47 -8.93 1.39 33.39
CA PRO A 47 -8.16 0.28 33.89
C PRO A 47 -7.12 -0.16 32.84
N PRO A 48 -5.88 -0.50 33.24
CA PRO A 48 -4.81 -0.92 32.32
C PRO A 48 -5.21 -2.09 31.42
N SER A 49 -6.03 -3.01 31.92
CA SER A 49 -6.58 -4.13 31.14
C SER A 49 -7.42 -3.65 29.95
N ARG A 50 -8.24 -2.61 30.12
CA ARG A 50 -9.06 -2.08 29.04
C ARG A 50 -8.24 -1.35 27.99
N LEU A 51 -7.15 -0.68 28.39
CA LEU A 51 -6.21 -0.10 27.43
C LEU A 51 -5.51 -1.21 26.62
N ALA A 52 -5.10 -2.30 27.29
CA ALA A 52 -4.51 -3.46 26.62
C ALA A 52 -5.48 -4.11 25.62
N ASP A 53 -6.75 -4.30 25.99
CA ASP A 53 -7.78 -4.85 25.11
C ASP A 53 -8.01 -3.96 23.88
N LEU A 54 -8.02 -2.63 24.07
CA LEU A 54 -8.15 -1.67 22.96
C LEU A 54 -6.95 -1.73 22.02
N LEU A 55 -5.72 -1.82 22.55
CA LEU A 55 -4.51 -1.99 21.74
C LEU A 55 -4.50 -3.32 20.99
N ALA A 56 -4.98 -4.40 21.61
CA ALA A 56 -5.10 -5.69 20.93
C ALA A 56 -6.13 -5.64 19.78
N GLY A 57 -7.29 -5.02 20.01
CA GLY A 57 -8.28 -4.78 18.97
C GLY A 57 -7.74 -3.91 17.84
N TYR A 58 -7.00 -2.86 18.19
CA TYR A 58 -6.32 -1.99 17.23
C TYR A 58 -5.36 -2.78 16.34
N ASP A 59 -4.49 -3.61 16.92
CA ASP A 59 -3.51 -4.42 16.18
C ASP A 59 -4.21 -5.40 15.22
N ILE A 60 -5.35 -5.97 15.61
CA ILE A 60 -6.17 -6.84 14.75
C ILE A 60 -6.72 -6.06 13.55
N TYR A 61 -7.36 -4.91 13.77
CA TYR A 61 -7.95 -4.13 12.68
C TYR A 61 -6.89 -3.55 11.74
N ALA A 62 -5.74 -3.13 12.28
CA ALA A 62 -4.61 -2.67 11.47
C ALA A 62 -4.11 -3.77 10.53
N ARG A 63 -3.99 -5.00 11.04
CA ARG A 63 -3.61 -6.16 10.22
C ARG A 63 -4.65 -6.50 9.17
N MET A 64 -5.94 -6.52 9.53
CA MET A 64 -7.02 -6.77 8.56
C MET A 64 -7.03 -5.73 7.43
N LEU A 65 -6.75 -4.47 7.75
CA LEU A 65 -6.63 -3.41 6.75
C LEU A 65 -5.42 -3.64 5.83
N ASP A 66 -4.25 -3.97 6.40
CA ASP A 66 -3.05 -4.26 5.63
C ASP A 66 -3.25 -5.44 4.67
N ASP A 67 -3.83 -6.54 5.15
CA ASP A 67 -4.15 -7.72 4.34
C ASP A 67 -5.11 -7.34 3.19
N ALA A 68 -6.16 -6.57 3.46
CA ALA A 68 -7.12 -6.13 2.45
C ALA A 68 -6.47 -5.22 1.38
N LEU A 69 -5.56 -4.32 1.79
CA LEU A 69 -4.83 -3.46 0.86
C LEU A 69 -3.88 -4.26 -0.04
N HIS A 70 -3.21 -5.28 0.51
CA HIS A 70 -2.37 -6.19 -0.27
C HIS A 70 -3.19 -7.02 -1.27
N ASP A 71 -4.37 -7.49 -0.87
CA ASP A 71 -5.29 -8.21 -1.77
C ASP A 71 -5.79 -7.33 -2.92
N ILE A 72 -6.13 -6.06 -2.64
CA ILE A 72 -6.51 -5.07 -3.64
C ILE A 72 -5.35 -4.81 -4.61
N ALA A 73 -4.13 -4.59 -4.10
CA ALA A 73 -2.95 -4.40 -4.93
C ALA A 73 -2.67 -5.64 -5.80
N GLY A 74 -2.86 -6.85 -5.26
CA GLY A 74 -2.78 -8.11 -6.01
C GLY A 74 -3.86 -8.23 -7.09
N GLY A 75 -5.07 -7.75 -6.83
CA GLY A 75 -6.13 -7.60 -7.82
C GLY A 75 -5.73 -6.68 -8.97
N LEU A 76 -5.27 -5.47 -8.64
CA LEU A 76 -4.85 -4.45 -9.59
C LEU A 76 -3.71 -4.94 -10.50
N GLN A 77 -2.75 -5.69 -9.95
CA GLN A 77 -1.64 -6.27 -10.70
C GLN A 77 -2.12 -7.29 -11.74
N ARG A 78 -3.13 -8.09 -11.40
CA ARG A 78 -3.69 -9.12 -12.29
C ARG A 78 -4.55 -8.53 -13.41
N THR A 79 -5.22 -7.40 -13.15
CA THR A 79 -6.00 -6.67 -14.14
C THR A 79 -5.17 -5.71 -15.00
N ALA A 80 -3.91 -5.45 -14.63
CA ALA A 80 -3.02 -4.65 -15.46
C ALA A 80 -2.83 -5.37 -16.81
N PRO A 81 -3.14 -4.71 -17.95
CA PRO A 81 -2.98 -5.34 -19.25
C PRO A 81 -1.51 -5.73 -19.42
N ALA A 82 -1.25 -7.02 -19.70
CA ALA A 82 0.05 -7.45 -20.17
C ALA A 82 0.44 -6.57 -21.38
N PRO A 83 1.69 -6.10 -21.49
CA PRO A 83 2.12 -5.33 -22.65
C PRO A 83 1.78 -6.13 -23.89
N ARG A 84 0.96 -5.56 -24.79
CA ARG A 84 0.56 -6.28 -25.99
C ARG A 84 1.82 -6.39 -26.84
N ARG A 85 2.00 -7.53 -27.52
CA ARG A 85 3.14 -7.76 -28.42
C ARG A 85 3.32 -6.62 -29.45
N SER A 86 2.21 -5.98 -29.84
CA SER A 86 2.18 -4.77 -30.68
C SER A 86 2.89 -3.56 -30.09
N ASP A 87 2.88 -3.40 -28.76
CA ASP A 87 3.51 -2.28 -28.06
C ASP A 87 5.04 -2.42 -28.04
N VAL A 88 5.54 -3.67 -28.12
CA VAL A 88 6.97 -4.00 -28.24
C VAL A 88 7.47 -3.79 -29.67
N GLU A 89 6.66 -4.09 -30.68
CA GLU A 89 6.99 -3.89 -32.09
C GLU A 89 7.02 -2.38 -32.46
N LEU A 90 6.14 -1.57 -31.86
CA LEU A 90 6.13 -0.10 -32.03
C LEU A 90 7.31 0.61 -31.34
N ALA A 91 7.99 -0.04 -30.39
CA ALA A 91 9.16 0.49 -29.68
C ALA A 91 10.51 0.13 -30.36
N GLY A 92 10.50 -0.53 -31.52
CA GLY A 92 11.70 -0.80 -32.32
C GLY A 92 12.61 -1.90 -31.78
N GLY A 93 12.08 -2.84 -30.98
CA GLY A 93 12.84 -3.99 -30.51
C GLY A 93 12.98 -5.05 -31.61
N GLU A 94 14.15 -5.11 -32.25
CA GLU A 94 14.52 -6.24 -33.11
C GLU A 94 14.55 -7.53 -32.28
N TYR A 95 13.82 -8.55 -32.73
CA TYR A 95 13.98 -9.92 -32.26
C TYR A 95 15.35 -10.44 -32.74
N ARG A 96 16.22 -10.84 -31.80
CA ARG A 96 17.35 -11.71 -32.09
C ARG A 96 17.48 -12.81 -31.04
#